data_AF-A0A7W2QLN2-F1
#
_entry.id   AF-A0A7W2QLN2-F1
#
_cell.length_a   1.000
_cell.length_b   1.000
_cell.length_c   1.000
_cell.angle_alpha   90.00
_cell.angle_beta   90.00
_cell.angle_gamma   90.00
#
_symmetry.space_group_name_H-M   'P 1'
#
loop_
_entity.id
_entity.type
_entity.pdbx_description
1 polymer ?
#
loop_
_entity_poly.entity_id
_entity_poly.type
_entity_poly.pdbx_seq_one_letter_code
_entity_poly.pdbx_strand_id
1 'polypeptide(L)'
;MSLIPEIDAFLGCPTPDAWIEAALADQETLLIDHKNCEFKAASTALSLIAKYNTHLDLINMMSRLAREELVHHEQVLRLMKRRGVPLRPVSAGRYASGLRRLVRAHEPVKLVDTLVVGAFIEARSCERFAALVPHLDEELGTFYHGLLKSEARHYQGYLKLAHQYGDEADIARRVVLVREAEAELIQSPDQELRFHSGIPLAQAA
;
A
#
# COMPACT_ATOMS: atom_id res chain seq x y z
N MET A 1 -21.78 -3.82 1.49
CA MET A 1 -21.75 -2.34 1.54
C MET A 1 -20.33 -1.97 1.88
N SER A 2 -19.64 -1.18 1.04
CA SER A 2 -18.22 -0.89 1.23
C SER A 2 -17.95 -0.26 2.58
N LEU A 3 -16.91 -0.74 3.26
CA LEU A 3 -16.45 -0.17 4.52
C LEU A 3 -15.86 1.23 4.32
N ILE A 4 -15.44 1.59 3.09
CA ILE A 4 -14.72 2.85 2.81
C ILE A 4 -15.09 3.41 1.42
N PRO A 5 -16.29 3.98 1.23
CA PRO A 5 -16.80 4.41 -0.07
C PRO A 5 -15.91 5.43 -0.83
N GLU A 6 -15.16 6.26 -0.09
CA GLU A 6 -14.22 7.23 -0.69
C GLU A 6 -13.04 6.53 -1.37
N ILE A 7 -12.51 5.46 -0.75
CA ILE A 7 -11.38 4.70 -1.29
C ILE A 7 -11.80 3.93 -2.52
N ASP A 8 -12.99 3.33 -2.52
CA ASP A 8 -13.53 2.64 -3.69
C ASP A 8 -13.71 3.58 -4.88
N ALA A 9 -14.12 4.83 -4.63
CA ALA A 9 -14.24 5.84 -5.68
C ALA A 9 -12.88 6.34 -6.18
N PHE A 10 -11.85 6.29 -5.34
CA PHE A 10 -10.49 6.69 -5.70
C PHE A 10 -9.78 5.62 -6.56
N LEU A 11 -9.95 4.34 -6.21
CA LEU A 11 -9.33 3.19 -6.88
C LEU A 11 -10.02 2.86 -8.21
N GLY A 12 -9.29 2.20 -9.11
CA GLY A 12 -9.79 1.84 -10.44
C GLY A 12 -10.53 0.49 -10.51
N CYS A 13 -10.37 -0.35 -9.49
CA CYS A 13 -11.00 -1.66 -9.40
C CYS A 13 -11.05 -2.17 -7.95
N PRO A 14 -11.98 -3.07 -7.61
CA PRO A 14 -11.92 -3.81 -6.35
C PRO A 14 -10.78 -4.84 -6.39
N THR A 15 -10.42 -5.36 -5.22
CA THR A 15 -9.57 -6.55 -5.12
C THR A 15 -10.26 -7.77 -5.73
N PRO A 16 -9.61 -8.50 -6.67
CA PRO A 16 -10.21 -9.69 -7.26
C PRO A 16 -10.39 -10.84 -6.26
N ASP A 17 -11.51 -11.56 -6.33
CA ASP A 17 -11.79 -12.73 -5.47
C ASP A 17 -10.68 -13.78 -5.56
N ALA A 18 -10.14 -14.03 -6.76
CA ALA A 18 -9.03 -14.96 -6.97
C ALA A 18 -7.75 -14.57 -6.20
N TRP A 19 -7.53 -13.28 -5.95
CA TRP A 19 -6.44 -12.85 -5.08
C TRP A 19 -6.75 -13.14 -3.61
N ILE A 20 -8.01 -12.97 -3.17
CA ILE A 20 -8.46 -13.30 -1.82
C ILE A 20 -8.29 -14.82 -1.57
N GLU A 21 -8.74 -15.65 -2.50
CA GLU A 21 -8.57 -17.11 -2.43
C GLU A 21 -7.10 -17.51 -2.28
N ALA A 22 -6.21 -16.92 -3.09
CA ALA A 22 -4.77 -17.17 -2.98
C ALA A 22 -4.19 -16.68 -1.64
N ALA A 23 -4.62 -15.51 -1.16
CA ALA A 23 -4.19 -14.93 0.11
C ALA A 23 -4.62 -15.80 1.31
N LEU A 24 -5.83 -16.38 1.26
CA LEU A 24 -6.33 -17.29 2.28
C LEU A 24 -5.60 -18.64 2.27
N ALA A 25 -5.15 -19.10 1.10
CA ALA A 25 -4.39 -20.33 0.93
C ALA A 25 -2.94 -20.23 1.44
N ASP A 26 -2.33 -19.03 1.41
CA ASP A 26 -0.94 -18.81 1.85
C ASP A 26 -0.79 -17.53 2.70
N GLN A 27 -1.42 -17.57 3.88
CA GLN A 27 -1.39 -16.47 4.85
C GLN A 27 0.02 -16.23 5.43
N GLU A 28 0.90 -17.23 5.44
CA GLU A 28 2.27 -17.07 5.92
C GLU A 28 3.07 -16.15 4.99
N THR A 29 3.04 -16.37 3.67
CA THR A 29 3.65 -15.45 2.71
C THR A 29 3.05 -14.06 2.85
N LEU A 30 1.71 -13.98 2.98
CA LEU A 30 1.00 -12.71 3.09
C LEU A 30 1.49 -11.91 4.31
N LEU A 31 1.59 -12.53 5.49
CA LEU A 31 2.07 -11.88 6.71
C LEU A 31 3.53 -11.43 6.61
N ILE A 32 4.40 -12.26 6.01
CA ILE A 32 5.81 -11.89 5.83
C ILE A 32 5.94 -10.70 4.88
N ASP A 33 5.21 -10.68 3.76
CA ASP A 33 5.24 -9.57 2.83
C ASP A 33 4.55 -8.32 3.39
N HIS A 34 3.44 -8.46 4.12
CA HIS A 34 2.80 -7.37 4.85
C HIS A 34 3.80 -6.69 5.79
N LYS A 35 4.48 -7.48 6.64
CA LYS A 35 5.57 -6.98 7.49
C LYS A 35 6.65 -6.25 6.71
N ASN A 36 7.00 -6.74 5.51
CA ASN A 36 7.96 -6.07 4.65
C ASN A 36 7.41 -4.75 4.06
N CYS A 37 6.12 -4.69 3.71
CA CYS A 37 5.44 -3.50 3.23
C CYS A 37 5.48 -2.38 4.27
N GLU A 38 5.18 -2.67 5.53
CA GLU A 38 5.29 -1.69 6.62
C GLU A 38 6.71 -1.09 6.73
N PHE A 39 7.72 -1.95 6.69
CA PHE A 39 9.11 -1.49 6.69
C PHE A 39 9.46 -0.66 5.44
N LYS A 40 8.98 -1.06 4.26
CA LYS A 40 9.19 -0.34 3.00
C LYS A 40 8.50 1.03 3.02
N ALA A 41 7.33 1.15 3.64
CA ALA A 41 6.62 2.42 3.82
C ALA A 41 7.44 3.37 4.71
N ALA A 42 7.89 2.92 5.87
CA ALA A 42 8.78 3.68 6.75
C ALA A 42 10.07 4.13 6.04
N SER A 43 10.74 3.21 5.34
CA SER A 43 11.96 3.50 4.59
C SER A 43 11.74 4.51 3.45
N THR A 44 10.60 4.43 2.77
CA THR A 44 10.22 5.39 1.72
C THR A 44 10.00 6.77 2.31
N ALA A 45 9.30 6.88 3.44
CA ALA A 45 9.11 8.15 4.14
C ALA A 45 10.43 8.80 4.55
N LEU A 46 11.36 8.02 5.12
CA LEU A 46 12.72 8.49 5.44
C LEU A 46 13.50 8.94 4.20
N SER A 47 13.35 8.24 3.07
CA SER A 47 13.98 8.61 1.81
C SER A 47 13.44 9.94 1.27
N LEU A 48 12.13 10.21 1.44
CA LEU A 48 11.52 11.49 1.09
C LEU A 48 12.05 12.64 1.96
N ILE A 49 12.23 12.41 3.27
CA ILE A 49 12.85 13.39 4.19
C ILE A 49 14.26 13.73 3.72
N ALA A 50 15.08 12.72 3.42
CA ALA A 50 16.46 12.94 2.99
C ALA A 50 16.53 13.72 1.66
N LYS A 51 15.64 13.39 0.71
CA LYS A 51 15.60 14.04 -0.60
C LYS A 51 15.07 15.48 -0.55
N TYR A 52 14.01 15.74 0.21
CA TYR A 52 13.34 17.04 0.30
C TYR A 52 13.59 17.67 1.67
N ASN A 53 14.86 17.74 2.08
CA ASN A 53 15.32 18.07 3.43
C ASN A 53 15.03 19.49 3.93
N THR A 54 14.46 20.35 3.09
CA THR A 54 14.01 21.72 3.46
C THR A 54 12.49 21.88 3.42
N HIS A 55 11.73 20.84 3.03
CA HIS A 55 10.27 20.88 2.94
C HIS A 55 9.66 20.56 4.32
N LEU A 56 9.55 21.56 5.20
CA LEU A 56 9.18 21.37 6.61
C LEU A 56 7.89 20.56 6.82
N ASP A 57 6.83 20.84 6.06
CA ASP A 57 5.55 20.13 6.17
C ASP A 57 5.66 18.66 5.76
N LEU A 58 6.36 18.38 4.65
CA LEU A 58 6.69 17.04 4.21
C LEU A 58 7.50 16.30 5.28
N ILE A 59 8.54 16.93 5.84
CA ILE A 59 9.41 16.30 6.84
C ILE A 59 8.61 15.92 8.09
N ASN A 60 7.77 16.84 8.58
CA ASN A 60 6.94 16.60 9.75
C ASN A 60 5.93 15.47 9.52
N MET A 61 5.27 15.44 8.36
CA MET A 61 4.33 14.36 8.02
C MET A 61 5.06 13.02 7.88
N MET A 62 6.13 12.96 7.07
CA MET A 62 6.86 11.72 6.80
C MET A 62 7.53 11.15 8.06
N SER A 63 8.00 12.00 8.99
CA SER A 63 8.55 11.55 10.26
C SER A 63 7.49 10.91 11.17
N ARG A 64 6.26 11.42 11.14
CA ARG A 64 5.13 10.82 11.88
C ARG A 64 4.71 9.50 11.24
N LEU A 65 4.53 9.49 9.92
CA LEU A 65 4.18 8.29 9.16
C LEU A 65 5.21 7.19 9.39
N ALA A 66 6.51 7.47 9.21
CA ALA A 66 7.55 6.46 9.39
C ALA A 66 7.52 5.79 10.78
N ARG A 67 7.21 6.54 11.84
CA ARG A 67 7.09 5.97 13.19
C ARG A 67 5.84 5.10 13.33
N GLU A 68 4.72 5.50 12.72
CA GLU A 68 3.49 4.72 12.72
C GLU A 68 3.68 3.39 11.97
N GLU A 69 4.31 3.39 10.80
CA GLU A 69 4.58 2.16 10.04
C GLU A 69 5.58 1.22 10.74
N LEU A 70 6.54 1.77 11.49
CA LEU A 70 7.41 0.95 12.33
C LEU A 70 6.63 0.27 13.47
N VAL A 71 5.60 0.94 14.02
CA VAL A 71 4.70 0.31 15.00
C VAL A 71 3.90 -0.81 14.34
N HIS A 72 3.35 -0.60 13.13
CA HIS A 72 2.67 -1.67 12.38
C HIS A 72 3.61 -2.84 12.09
N HIS A 73 4.82 -2.57 11.61
CA HIS A 73 5.86 -3.58 11.37
C HIS A 73 6.11 -4.46 12.61
N GLU A 74 6.30 -3.84 13.77
CA GLU A 74 6.49 -4.54 15.05
C GLU A 74 5.25 -5.32 15.49
N GLN A 75 4.04 -4.82 15.21
CA GLN A 75 2.79 -5.55 15.47
C GLN A 75 2.69 -6.81 14.60
N VAL A 76 2.98 -6.73 13.30
CA VAL A 76 2.98 -7.90 12.41
C VAL A 76 4.04 -8.92 12.86
N LEU A 77 5.25 -8.47 13.24
CA LEU A 77 6.28 -9.36 13.80
C LEU A 77 5.80 -10.09 15.07
N ARG A 78 5.12 -9.39 15.97
CA ARG A 78 4.54 -10.00 17.18
C ARG A 78 3.45 -11.01 16.85
N LEU A 79 2.61 -10.70 15.86
CA LEU A 79 1.57 -11.62 15.39
C LEU A 79 2.18 -12.88 14.76
N MET A 80 3.15 -12.72 13.85
CA MET A 80 3.90 -13.82 13.26
C MET A 80 4.51 -14.73 14.32
N LYS A 81 5.15 -14.14 15.35
CA LYS A 81 5.70 -14.89 16.49
C LYS A 81 4.63 -15.70 17.24
N ARG A 82 3.46 -15.12 17.52
CA ARG A 82 2.36 -15.83 18.20
C ARG A 82 1.81 -16.99 17.37
N ARG A 83 1.80 -16.83 16.05
CA ARG A 83 1.31 -17.82 15.09
C ARG A 83 2.36 -18.85 14.65
N GLY A 84 3.59 -18.75 15.16
CA GLY A 84 4.68 -19.65 14.77
C GLY A 84 5.14 -19.48 13.32
N VAL A 85 4.85 -18.34 12.67
CA VAL A 85 5.25 -18.07 11.28
C VAL A 85 6.75 -17.73 11.25
N PRO A 86 7.60 -18.57 10.61
CA PRO A 86 9.03 -18.34 10.58
C PRO A 86 9.41 -17.18 9.67
N LEU A 87 10.49 -16.48 10.02
CA LEU A 87 11.07 -15.50 9.11
C LEU A 87 11.81 -16.23 7.98
N ARG A 88 11.41 -15.93 6.75
CA ARG A 88 12.13 -16.30 5.53
C ARG A 88 12.20 -15.14 4.55
N PRO A 89 13.17 -15.13 3.63
CA PRO A 89 13.22 -14.14 2.57
C PRO A 89 11.96 -14.21 1.70
N VAL A 90 11.37 -13.05 1.44
CA VAL A 90 10.29 -12.83 0.48
C VAL A 90 10.69 -11.59 -0.33
N SER A 91 10.90 -11.75 -1.64
CA SER A 91 11.28 -10.65 -2.53
C SER A 91 10.16 -9.62 -2.62
N ALA A 92 10.48 -8.38 -2.98
CA ALA A 92 9.47 -7.39 -3.28
C ALA A 92 8.73 -7.75 -4.58
N GLY A 93 7.40 -7.64 -4.58
CA GLY A 93 6.59 -7.79 -5.79
C GLY A 93 6.69 -6.61 -6.76
N ARG A 94 6.04 -6.74 -7.91
CA ARG A 94 6.14 -5.75 -9.01
C ARG A 94 5.43 -4.42 -8.73
N TYR A 95 4.38 -4.41 -7.91
CA TYR A 95 3.42 -3.31 -7.74
C TYR A 95 4.04 -1.92 -7.55
N ALA A 96 4.71 -1.68 -6.41
CA ALA A 96 5.24 -0.36 -6.08
C ALA A 96 6.31 0.10 -7.10
N SER A 97 7.12 -0.85 -7.62
CA SER A 97 8.10 -0.53 -8.67
C SER A 97 7.43 -0.17 -10.00
N GLY A 98 6.32 -0.83 -10.35
CA GLY A 98 5.49 -0.52 -11.51
C GLY A 98 4.94 0.90 -11.46
N LEU A 99 4.33 1.28 -10.34
CA LEU A 99 3.81 2.64 -10.14
C LEU A 99 4.91 3.70 -10.16
N ARG A 100 6.07 3.43 -9.54
CA ARG A 100 7.21 4.34 -9.53
C ARG A 100 7.77 4.64 -10.92
N ARG A 101 7.62 3.75 -11.90
CA ARG A 101 8.05 4.01 -13.30
C ARG A 101 7.27 5.15 -13.95
N LEU A 102 6.07 5.44 -13.48
CA LEU A 102 5.26 6.53 -14.01
C LEU A 102 5.77 7.89 -13.53
N VAL A 103 6.55 7.95 -12.43
CA VAL A 103 6.95 9.22 -11.79
C VAL A 103 7.83 10.04 -12.74
N ARG A 104 7.42 11.28 -13.02
CA ARG A 104 8.18 12.20 -13.88
C ARG A 104 9.55 12.51 -13.27
N ALA A 105 10.53 12.75 -14.14
CA ALA A 105 11.94 12.85 -13.73
C ALA A 105 12.35 14.24 -13.18
N HIS A 106 11.59 15.30 -13.47
CA HIS A 106 11.92 16.69 -13.14
C HIS A 106 11.05 17.24 -12.01
N GLU A 107 11.62 18.17 -11.23
CA GLU A 107 10.90 18.89 -10.17
C GLU A 107 10.09 20.06 -10.75
N PRO A 108 9.00 20.50 -10.09
CA PRO A 108 8.45 19.98 -8.83
C PRO A 108 7.52 18.76 -9.00
N VAL A 109 7.18 18.42 -10.25
CA VAL A 109 6.17 17.39 -10.54
C VAL A 109 6.59 15.98 -10.12
N LYS A 110 7.89 15.71 -10.00
CA LYS A 110 8.42 14.46 -9.45
C LYS A 110 7.97 14.22 -8.01
N LEU A 111 7.98 15.25 -7.15
CA LEU A 111 7.45 15.15 -5.80
C LEU A 111 5.96 14.84 -5.83
N VAL A 112 5.18 15.63 -6.57
CA VAL A 112 3.72 15.47 -6.68
C VAL A 112 3.36 14.05 -7.13
N ASP A 113 3.99 13.56 -8.19
CA ASP A 113 3.79 12.20 -8.72
C ASP A 113 4.12 11.13 -7.69
N THR A 114 5.18 11.34 -6.89
CA THR A 114 5.58 10.40 -5.84
C THR A 114 4.55 10.35 -4.72
N LEU A 115 3.99 11.50 -4.35
CA LEU A 115 2.94 11.59 -3.33
C LEU A 115 1.63 10.96 -3.81
N VAL A 116 1.25 11.16 -5.08
CA VAL A 116 0.10 10.48 -5.68
C VAL A 116 0.28 8.96 -5.68
N VAL A 117 1.48 8.46 -6.05
CA VAL A 117 1.78 7.02 -5.96
C VAL A 117 1.66 6.51 -4.51
N GLY A 118 2.15 7.29 -3.52
CA GLY A 118 1.94 6.99 -2.11
C GLY A 118 0.46 6.82 -1.77
N ALA A 119 -0.39 7.78 -2.17
CA ALA A 119 -1.83 7.71 -1.94
C ALA A 119 -2.47 6.44 -2.50
N PHE A 120 -2.10 5.98 -3.71
CA PHE A 120 -2.60 4.73 -4.28
C PHE A 120 -2.15 3.48 -3.52
N ILE A 121 -0.92 3.46 -3.00
CA ILE A 121 -0.43 2.32 -2.22
C ILE A 121 -1.24 2.18 -0.93
N GLU A 122 -1.41 3.26 -0.17
CA GLU A 122 -2.18 3.26 1.09
C GLU A 122 -3.67 2.97 0.84
N ALA A 123 -4.25 3.57 -0.21
CA ALA A 123 -5.64 3.32 -0.59
C ALA A 123 -5.89 1.84 -0.91
N ARG A 124 -5.00 1.23 -1.72
CA ARG A 124 -5.09 -0.19 -2.05
C ARG A 124 -4.87 -1.08 -0.83
N SER A 125 -3.93 -0.73 0.07
CA SER A 125 -3.73 -1.46 1.32
C SER A 125 -5.01 -1.48 2.16
N CYS A 126 -5.62 -0.31 2.32
CA CYS A 126 -6.88 -0.14 3.05
C CYS A 126 -8.01 -0.99 2.46
N GLU A 127 -8.20 -0.95 1.14
CA GLU A 127 -9.22 -1.75 0.45
C GLU A 127 -8.96 -3.25 0.56
N ARG A 128 -7.70 -3.70 0.46
CA ARG A 128 -7.33 -5.12 0.62
C ARG A 128 -7.51 -5.65 2.03
N PHE A 129 -7.17 -4.86 3.05
CA PHE A 129 -7.49 -5.22 4.42
C PHE A 129 -9.00 -5.37 4.59
N ALA A 130 -9.79 -4.42 4.08
CA ALA A 130 -11.24 -4.47 4.18
C ALA A 130 -11.84 -5.69 3.45
N ALA A 131 -11.29 -6.05 2.29
CA ALA A 131 -11.68 -7.22 1.53
C ALA A 131 -11.32 -8.53 2.25
N LEU A 132 -10.19 -8.60 2.95
CA LEU A 132 -9.76 -9.80 3.66
C LEU A 132 -10.51 -10.06 4.97
N VAL A 133 -10.78 -9.01 5.76
CA VAL A 133 -11.34 -9.12 7.13
C VAL A 133 -12.51 -10.11 7.27
N PRO A 134 -13.51 -10.16 6.36
CA PRO A 134 -14.64 -11.10 6.47
C PRO A 134 -14.26 -12.59 6.37
N HIS A 135 -13.07 -12.91 5.89
CA HIS A 135 -12.60 -14.27 5.61
C HIS A 135 -11.53 -14.77 6.60
N LEU A 136 -11.11 -13.91 7.53
CA LEU A 136 -10.03 -14.19 8.47
C LEU A 136 -10.57 -14.69 9.81
N ASP A 137 -9.71 -15.38 10.57
CA ASP A 137 -10.01 -15.68 11.96
C ASP A 137 -10.12 -14.39 12.81
N GLU A 138 -10.71 -14.50 14.00
CA GLU A 138 -11.03 -13.34 14.84
C GLU A 138 -9.80 -12.48 15.21
N GLU A 139 -8.65 -13.09 15.51
CA GLU A 139 -7.45 -12.33 15.90
C GLU A 139 -6.88 -11.55 14.71
N LEU A 140 -6.74 -12.22 13.55
CA LEU A 140 -6.19 -11.59 12.34
C LEU A 140 -7.16 -10.57 11.75
N GLY A 141 -8.46 -10.90 11.70
CA GLY A 141 -9.51 -10.00 11.27
C GLY A 141 -9.58 -8.74 12.13
N THR A 142 -9.52 -8.87 13.46
CA THR A 142 -9.47 -7.72 14.38
C THR A 142 -8.23 -6.87 14.15
N PHE A 143 -7.07 -7.51 13.97
CA PHE A 143 -5.83 -6.80 13.69
C PHE A 143 -5.89 -6.00 12.38
N TYR A 144 -6.29 -6.64 11.26
CA TYR A 144 -6.40 -5.97 9.96
C TYR A 144 -7.49 -4.90 9.95
N HIS A 145 -8.61 -5.11 10.64
CA HIS A 145 -9.63 -4.07 10.81
C HIS A 145 -9.08 -2.84 11.54
N GLY A 146 -8.21 -3.05 12.54
CA GLY A 146 -7.55 -1.96 13.27
C GLY A 146 -6.64 -1.10 12.40
N LEU A 147 -6.03 -1.66 11.34
CA LEU A 147 -5.16 -0.95 10.41
C LEU A 147 -5.94 -0.08 9.40
N LEU A 148 -7.20 -0.39 9.12
CA LEU A 148 -8.00 0.36 8.14
C LEU A 148 -8.00 1.87 8.38
N LYS A 149 -8.10 2.27 9.66
CA LYS A 149 -8.16 3.68 10.03
C LYS A 149 -6.83 4.39 9.83
N SER A 150 -5.68 3.74 10.06
CA SER A 150 -4.37 4.36 9.80
C SER A 150 -4.12 4.49 8.30
N GLU A 151 -4.36 3.43 7.54
CA GLU A 151 -4.23 3.40 6.07
C GLU A 151 -5.08 4.48 5.38
N ALA A 152 -6.34 4.64 5.78
CA ALA A 152 -7.21 5.70 5.24
C ALA A 152 -6.65 7.11 5.53
N ARG A 153 -6.08 7.33 6.72
CA ARG A 153 -5.43 8.60 7.06
C ARG A 153 -4.14 8.82 6.28
N HIS A 154 -3.36 7.77 6.02
CA HIS A 154 -2.14 7.85 5.23
C HIS A 154 -2.46 8.22 3.78
N TYR A 155 -3.44 7.55 3.17
CA TYR A 155 -3.98 7.90 1.85
C TYR A 155 -4.35 9.39 1.77
N GLN A 156 -5.20 9.86 2.70
CA GLN A 156 -5.64 11.25 2.75
C GLN A 156 -4.47 12.22 2.96
N GLY A 157 -3.51 11.84 3.81
CA GLY A 157 -2.30 12.62 4.08
C GLY A 157 -1.43 12.80 2.83
N TYR A 158 -1.16 11.72 2.10
CA TYR A 158 -0.41 11.77 0.85
C TYR A 158 -1.09 12.65 -0.20
N LEU A 159 -2.40 12.49 -0.40
CA LEU A 159 -3.14 13.27 -1.39
C LEU A 159 -3.20 14.76 -1.02
N LYS A 160 -3.43 15.06 0.26
CA LYS A 160 -3.38 16.44 0.77
C LYS A 160 -2.00 17.09 0.54
N LEU A 161 -0.93 16.35 0.80
CA LEU A 161 0.42 16.85 0.58
C LEU A 161 0.71 17.05 -0.92
N ALA A 162 0.17 16.19 -1.80
CA ALA A 162 0.26 16.39 -3.24
C ALA A 162 -0.41 17.70 -3.67
N HIS A 163 -1.62 17.99 -3.17
CA HIS A 163 -2.34 19.26 -3.41
C HIS A 163 -1.63 20.49 -2.84
N GLN A 164 -0.80 20.33 -1.81
CA GLN A 164 0.00 21.43 -1.28
C GLN A 164 1.18 21.79 -2.20
N TYR A 165 1.74 20.83 -2.93
CA TYR A 165 2.95 21.01 -3.76
C TYR A 165 2.69 21.06 -5.27
N GLY A 166 1.44 20.90 -5.72
CA GLY A 166 1.11 20.84 -7.15
C GLY A 166 -0.23 21.46 -7.50
N ASP A 167 -0.40 21.77 -8.78
CA ASP A 167 -1.64 22.32 -9.31
C ASP A 167 -2.74 21.26 -9.39
N GLU A 168 -3.96 21.64 -9.01
CA GLU A 168 -5.13 20.74 -8.96
C GLU A 168 -5.37 20.02 -10.30
N ALA A 169 -5.31 20.75 -11.42
CA ALA A 169 -5.51 20.16 -12.75
C ALA A 169 -4.41 19.16 -13.13
N ASP A 170 -3.17 19.37 -12.66
CA ASP A 170 -2.06 18.44 -12.91
C ASP A 170 -2.17 17.18 -12.05
N ILE A 171 -2.54 17.34 -10.78
CA ILE A 171 -2.83 16.24 -9.86
C ILE A 171 -3.99 15.39 -10.39
N ALA A 172 -5.07 16.01 -10.86
CA ALA A 172 -6.20 15.28 -11.41
C ALA A 172 -5.80 14.41 -12.61
N ARG A 173 -5.03 14.96 -13.57
CA ARG A 173 -4.46 14.18 -14.68
C ARG A 173 -3.57 13.04 -14.18
N ARG A 174 -2.77 13.32 -13.15
CA ARG A 174 -1.85 12.35 -12.58
C ARG A 174 -2.58 11.19 -11.90
N VAL A 175 -3.63 11.49 -11.14
CA VAL A 175 -4.47 10.50 -10.46
C VAL A 175 -5.11 9.57 -11.49
N VAL A 176 -5.63 10.08 -12.61
CA VAL A 176 -6.19 9.25 -13.68
C VAL A 176 -5.15 8.28 -14.24
N LEU A 177 -3.96 8.78 -14.60
CA LEU A 177 -2.89 7.96 -15.15
C LEU A 177 -2.43 6.86 -14.18
N VAL A 178 -2.24 7.20 -12.91
CA VAL A 178 -1.79 6.22 -11.90
C VAL A 178 -2.92 5.23 -11.59
N ARG A 179 -4.19 5.65 -11.58
CA ARG A 179 -5.35 4.76 -11.38
C ARG A 179 -5.43 3.66 -12.42
N GLU A 180 -5.27 4.02 -13.69
CA GLU A 180 -5.35 3.07 -14.81
C GLU A 180 -4.25 2.00 -14.69
N ALA A 181 -3.02 2.42 -14.45
CA ALA A 181 -1.89 1.52 -14.27
C ALA A 181 -1.96 0.68 -12.98
N GLU A 182 -2.49 1.26 -11.90
CA GLU A 182 -2.71 0.55 -10.64
C GLU A 182 -3.75 -0.56 -10.82
N ALA A 183 -4.88 -0.26 -11.46
CA ALA A 183 -5.89 -1.25 -11.78
C ALA A 183 -5.33 -2.39 -12.66
N GLU A 184 -4.53 -2.06 -13.67
CA GLU A 184 -3.86 -3.07 -14.50
C GLU A 184 -2.93 -3.97 -13.68
N LEU A 185 -2.15 -3.42 -12.74
CA LEU A 185 -1.28 -4.20 -11.87
C LEU A 185 -2.05 -5.14 -10.93
N ILE A 186 -3.22 -4.71 -10.45
CA ILE A 186 -4.09 -5.48 -9.56
C ILE A 186 -4.87 -6.57 -10.30
N GLN A 187 -5.32 -6.30 -11.53
CA GLN A 187 -6.19 -7.21 -12.28
C GLN A 187 -5.41 -8.18 -13.17
N SER A 188 -4.20 -7.84 -13.60
CA SER A 188 -3.42 -8.71 -14.48
C SER A 188 -2.83 -9.91 -13.72
N PRO A 189 -2.55 -11.03 -14.42
CA PRO A 189 -1.91 -12.18 -13.81
C PRO A 189 -0.54 -11.84 -13.20
N ASP A 190 -0.22 -12.48 -12.09
CA ASP A 190 1.03 -12.33 -11.34
C ASP A 190 1.63 -13.70 -11.02
N GLN A 191 2.95 -13.80 -10.95
CA GLN A 191 3.63 -15.08 -10.71
C GLN A 191 3.68 -15.46 -9.23
N GLU A 192 3.49 -14.48 -8.35
CA GLU A 192 3.70 -14.65 -6.91
C GLU A 192 2.63 -13.97 -6.09
N LEU A 193 2.28 -14.57 -4.95
CA LEU A 193 1.44 -13.93 -3.95
C LEU A 193 2.26 -12.89 -3.17
N ARG A 194 1.80 -11.65 -3.21
CA ARG A 194 2.24 -10.51 -2.39
C ARG A 194 1.04 -9.72 -1.93
N PHE A 195 1.21 -8.91 -0.89
CA PHE A 195 0.13 -8.08 -0.37
C PHE A 195 -0.48 -7.17 -1.44
N HIS A 196 0.33 -6.67 -2.38
CA HIS A 196 -0.11 -5.88 -3.54
C HIS A 196 0.08 -6.61 -4.90
N SER A 197 0.16 -7.94 -4.93
CA SER A 197 0.25 -8.70 -6.20
C SER A 197 -1.02 -8.58 -7.04
N GLY A 198 -0.88 -8.80 -8.35
CA GLY A 198 -2.02 -9.08 -9.23
C GLY A 198 -2.68 -10.43 -8.94
N ILE A 199 -3.41 -11.00 -9.90
CA ILE A 199 -4.07 -12.30 -9.71
C ILE A 199 -3.02 -13.42 -9.79
N PRO A 200 -2.70 -14.15 -8.71
CA PRO A 200 -1.67 -15.18 -8.78
C PRO A 200 -2.05 -16.28 -9.76
N LEU A 201 -1.13 -16.65 -10.64
CA LEU A 201 -1.27 -17.83 -11.48
C LEU A 201 -1.36 -19.05 -10.56
N ALA A 202 -2.36 -19.92 -10.76
CA ALA A 202 -2.46 -21.17 -10.01
C ALA A 202 -1.12 -21.91 -10.11
N GLN A 203 -0.48 -22.18 -8.96
CA GLN A 203 0.70 -23.03 -8.95
C GLN A 203 0.26 -24.40 -9.48
N ALA A 204 0.85 -24.84 -10.59
CA ALA A 204 0.67 -26.20 -11.05
C ALA A 204 1.09 -27.13 -9.90
N ALA A 205 0.14 -27.96 -9.45
CA ALA A 205 0.35 -28.95 -8.39
C ALA A 205 1.44 -29.96 -8.76
#